data_AF-A0A352FBU1-F1
#
_entry.id   AF-A0A352FBU1-F1
#
_cell.length_a   1.000
_cell.length_b   1.000
_cell.length_c   1.000
_cell.angle_alpha   90.00
_cell.angle_beta   90.00
_cell.angle_gamma   90.00
#
_symmetry.space_group_name_H-M   'P 1'
#
loop_
_entity.id
_entity.type
_entity.pdbx_description
1 polymer ?
#
loop_
_entity_poly.entity_id
_entity_poly.type
_entity_poly.pdbx_seq_one_letter_code
_entity_poly.pdbx_strand_id
1 'polypeptide(L)'
;MSAPYTRIYHLAIRFHYLEVSKQDTTHKTADWDIAHYITNYGNGGQTIMAEILHRNFYKWLSNQLDKPASGIIRLAEHEAIDFIFTVGGEELYTYMQIYGEDSGILKEKPVFTNIVNGIGLFSSRFRQEINGKSLTDHSIDSLAHGIYTRNLGFDDSKNEYYHF
;
A
#
# COMPACT_ATOMS: atom_id res chain seq x y z
N MET A 1 4.31 16.71 -11.37
CA MET A 1 5.41 16.65 -12.36
C MET A 1 6.46 15.67 -11.83
N SER A 2 6.77 14.58 -12.54
CA SER A 2 7.75 13.59 -12.09
C SER A 2 9.18 14.04 -12.41
N ALA A 3 10.14 13.74 -11.53
CA ALA A 3 11.55 14.06 -11.73
C ALA A 3 12.17 13.29 -12.93
N PRO A 4 13.14 13.88 -13.66
CA PRO A 4 13.90 13.17 -14.70
C PRO A 4 14.60 11.91 -14.12
N TYR A 5 14.79 10.86 -14.91
CA TYR A 5 15.43 9.56 -14.54
C TYR A 5 14.66 8.66 -13.56
N THR A 6 13.36 8.89 -13.40
CA THR A 6 12.48 7.97 -12.67
C THR A 6 12.17 6.74 -13.52
N ARG A 7 12.41 5.54 -12.98
CA ARG A 7 12.07 4.26 -13.63
C ARG A 7 11.01 3.46 -12.90
N ILE A 8 11.02 3.47 -11.57
CA ILE A 8 10.08 2.70 -10.76
C ILE A 8 9.01 3.62 -10.23
N TYR A 9 7.76 3.21 -10.42
CA TYR A 9 6.62 3.80 -9.76
C TYR A 9 5.87 2.71 -9.02
N HIS A 10 5.63 2.93 -7.74
CA HIS A 10 4.89 2.05 -6.87
C HIS A 10 3.73 2.82 -6.24
N LEU A 11 2.53 2.25 -6.35
CA LEU A 11 1.33 2.75 -5.72
C LEU A 11 0.75 1.68 -4.81
N ALA A 12 0.58 2.05 -3.54
CA ALA A 12 -0.12 1.25 -2.56
C ALA A 12 -1.20 2.07 -1.84
N ILE A 13 -2.24 1.38 -1.39
CA ILE A 13 -3.21 1.90 -0.41
C ILE A 13 -3.01 1.18 0.91
N ARG A 14 -2.89 1.93 2.00
CA ARG A 14 -3.01 1.37 3.35
C ARG A 14 -4.41 1.63 3.87
N PHE A 15 -5.07 0.57 4.30
CA PHE A 15 -6.36 0.62 4.95
C PHE A 15 -6.21 0.41 6.46
N HIS A 16 -6.76 1.30 7.27
CA HIS A 16 -6.78 1.26 8.74
C HIS A 16 -8.16 0.87 9.24
N TYR A 17 -8.20 -0.09 10.16
CA TYR A 17 -9.41 -0.57 10.80
C TYR A 17 -9.15 -0.99 12.23
N LEU A 18 -10.21 -0.99 13.03
CA LEU A 18 -10.21 -1.45 14.41
C LEU A 18 -10.76 -2.87 14.47
N GLU A 19 -10.17 -3.71 15.32
CA GLU A 19 -10.82 -4.90 15.86
C GLU A 19 -11.25 -4.62 17.30
N VAL A 20 -12.55 -4.55 17.51
CA VAL A 20 -13.19 -4.23 18.79
C VAL A 20 -13.74 -5.51 19.40
N SER A 21 -13.32 -5.78 20.62
CA SER A 21 -13.84 -6.85 21.48
C SER A 21 -14.54 -6.24 22.69
N LYS A 22 -15.07 -7.07 23.60
CA LYS A 22 -15.68 -6.57 24.84
C LYS A 22 -14.67 -5.92 25.80
N GLN A 23 -13.38 -6.25 25.66
CA GLN A 23 -12.35 -5.87 26.61
C GLN A 23 -11.37 -4.85 26.05
N ASP A 24 -11.16 -4.88 24.73
CA ASP A 24 -10.08 -4.13 24.09
C ASP A 24 -10.43 -3.75 22.65
N THR A 25 -9.82 -2.66 22.18
CA THR A 25 -9.86 -2.16 20.81
C THR A 25 -8.45 -2.15 20.27
N THR A 26 -8.22 -2.85 19.17
CA THR A 26 -6.89 -2.95 18.54
C THR A 26 -6.89 -2.32 17.15
N HIS A 27 -5.90 -1.47 16.88
CA HIS A 27 -5.69 -0.88 15.56
C HIS A 27 -4.98 -1.86 14.63
N LYS A 28 -5.46 -1.96 13.40
CA LYS A 28 -5.01 -2.92 12.40
C LYS A 28 -4.87 -2.20 11.06
N THR A 29 -3.93 -2.68 10.25
CA THR A 29 -3.71 -2.17 8.91
C THR A 29 -3.65 -3.29 7.89
N ALA A 30 -4.00 -2.98 6.64
CA ALA A 30 -3.80 -3.85 5.49
C ALA A 30 -3.28 -3.02 4.31
N ASP A 31 -2.19 -3.47 3.70
CA ASP A 31 -1.52 -2.76 2.60
C ASP A 31 -1.85 -3.43 1.26
N TRP A 32 -2.53 -2.69 0.39
CA TRP A 32 -2.87 -3.11 -0.97
C TRP A 32 -1.86 -2.54 -1.96
N ASP A 33 -0.99 -3.39 -2.48
CA ASP A 33 -0.13 -3.06 -3.62
C ASP A 33 -0.96 -3.08 -4.91
N ILE A 34 -1.15 -1.90 -5.51
CA ILE A 34 -2.05 -1.70 -6.65
C ILE A 34 -1.30 -1.78 -7.96
N ALA A 35 -0.13 -1.15 -8.02
CA ALA A 35 0.64 -1.12 -9.25
C ALA A 35 2.13 -0.94 -8.99
N HIS A 36 2.90 -1.69 -9.78
CA HIS A 36 4.33 -1.49 -9.97
C HIS A 36 4.55 -1.23 -11.46
N TYR A 37 4.97 -0.03 -11.81
CA TYR A 37 5.32 0.32 -13.19
C TYR A 37 6.82 0.50 -13.29
N ILE A 38 7.39 -0.12 -14.32
CA ILE A 38 8.76 0.09 -14.76
C ILE A 38 8.68 0.78 -16.11
N THR A 39 9.22 1.99 -16.23
CA THR A 39 9.23 2.71 -17.50
C THR A 39 10.46 2.32 -18.34
N ASN A 40 10.24 2.13 -19.64
CA ASN A 40 11.30 1.72 -20.58
C ASN A 40 12.31 2.85 -20.92
N TYR A 41 12.03 4.10 -20.55
CA TYR A 41 12.82 5.27 -20.95
C TYR A 41 13.14 6.16 -19.74
N GLY A 42 14.42 6.46 -19.52
CA GLY A 42 14.92 7.35 -18.46
C GLY A 42 14.56 8.84 -18.61
N ASN A 43 13.83 9.18 -19.67
CA ASN A 43 13.25 10.51 -19.84
C ASN A 43 11.97 10.58 -18.99
N GLY A 44 12.13 10.89 -17.71
CA GLY A 44 11.02 11.17 -16.80
C GLY A 44 10.04 12.19 -17.39
N GLY A 45 8.80 12.21 -16.89
CA GLY A 45 7.72 13.07 -17.40
C GLY A 45 6.47 12.33 -17.85
N GLN A 46 6.42 11.01 -17.68
CA GLN A 46 5.21 10.23 -17.95
C GLN A 46 4.19 10.40 -16.81
N THR A 47 2.97 10.80 -17.18
CA THR A 47 1.83 10.75 -16.26
C THR A 47 1.37 9.30 -16.14
N ILE A 48 1.52 8.72 -14.96
CA ILE A 48 0.96 7.41 -14.66
C ILE A 48 -0.43 7.62 -14.09
N MET A 49 -1.43 7.03 -14.75
CA MET A 49 -2.78 6.94 -14.24
C MET A 49 -3.04 5.51 -13.79
N ALA A 50 -3.39 5.34 -12.52
CA ALA A 50 -3.91 4.09 -12.00
C ALA A 50 -5.40 4.29 -11.71
N GLU A 51 -6.26 3.56 -12.42
CA GLU A 51 -7.69 3.53 -12.13
C GLU A 51 -7.94 2.50 -11.04
N ILE A 52 -8.43 2.95 -9.88
CA ILE A 52 -8.76 2.09 -8.76
C ILE A 52 -10.28 1.97 -8.69
N LEU A 53 -10.80 0.87 -9.23
CA LEU A 53 -12.21 0.56 -9.10
C LEU A 53 -12.51 0.16 -7.66
N HIS A 54 -13.49 0.82 -7.03
CA HIS A 54 -13.96 0.54 -5.67
C HIS A 54 -14.27 -0.96 -5.45
N ARG A 55 -14.79 -1.67 -6.47
CA ARG A 55 -15.02 -3.12 -6.42
C ARG A 55 -13.75 -3.93 -6.12
N ASN A 56 -12.61 -3.52 -6.68
CA ASN A 56 -11.35 -4.24 -6.55
C ASN A 56 -10.82 -4.13 -5.12
N PHE A 57 -11.03 -2.99 -4.46
CA PHE A 57 -10.70 -2.82 -3.05
C PHE A 57 -11.42 -3.84 -2.17
N TYR A 58 -12.74 -3.95 -2.29
CA TYR A 58 -13.53 -4.90 -1.48
C TYR A 58 -13.16 -6.36 -1.76
N LYS A 59 -12.89 -6.70 -3.02
CA LYS A 59 -12.45 -8.05 -3.40
C LYS A 59 -11.04 -8.36 -2.89
N TRP A 60 -10.13 -7.39 -2.93
CA TRP A 60 -8.80 -7.54 -2.35
C TRP A 60 -8.92 -7.76 -0.84
N LEU A 61 -9.71 -6.95 -0.14
CA LEU A 61 -9.89 -7.05 1.30
C LEU A 61 -10.47 -8.41 1.72
N SER A 62 -11.43 -8.95 0.95
CA SER A 62 -11.98 -10.30 1.18
C SER A 62 -10.95 -11.43 1.00
N ASN A 63 -9.88 -11.18 0.27
CA ASN A 63 -8.78 -12.14 0.11
C ASN A 63 -7.69 -11.96 1.17
N GLN A 64 -7.59 -10.77 1.79
CA GLN A 64 -6.57 -10.49 2.80
C GLN A 64 -7.03 -10.84 4.22
N LEU A 65 -8.32 -10.73 4.50
CA LEU A 65 -8.86 -10.89 5.84
C LEU A 65 -9.71 -12.15 5.94
N ASP A 66 -9.44 -12.94 6.97
CA ASP A 66 -10.35 -13.99 7.40
C ASP A 66 -11.56 -13.40 8.15
N LYS A 67 -12.59 -14.24 8.30
CA LYS A 67 -13.71 -13.96 9.19
C LYS A 67 -13.17 -13.69 10.61
N PRO A 68 -13.65 -12.65 11.31
CA PRO A 68 -13.15 -12.34 12.65
C PRO A 68 -13.50 -13.45 13.63
N ALA A 69 -12.70 -13.56 14.69
CA ALA A 69 -13.00 -14.46 15.80
C ALA A 69 -14.33 -14.07 16.47
N SER A 70 -14.95 -15.04 17.16
CA SER A 70 -16.24 -14.81 17.81
C SER A 70 -16.18 -13.66 18.82
N GLY A 71 -17.10 -12.71 18.70
CA GLY A 71 -17.19 -11.55 19.59
C GLY A 71 -16.29 -10.37 19.21
N ILE A 72 -15.59 -10.45 18.06
CA ILE A 72 -14.87 -9.32 17.47
C ILE A 72 -15.75 -8.68 16.38
N ILE A 73 -15.90 -7.37 16.44
CA ILE A 73 -16.42 -6.54 15.35
C ILE A 73 -15.27 -5.72 14.75
N ARG A 74 -15.39 -5.35 13.48
CA ARG A 74 -14.45 -4.46 12.81
C ARG A 74 -15.08 -3.11 12.51
N LEU A 75 -14.32 -2.04 12.67
CA LEU A 75 -14.73 -0.69 12.30
C LEU A 75 -13.67 -0.11 11.36
N ALA A 76 -14.05 0.53 10.27
CA ALA A 76 -13.10 1.34 9.52
C ALA A 76 -12.75 2.56 10.37
N GLU A 77 -11.48 2.96 10.42
CA GLU A 77 -11.14 4.17 11.17
C GLU A 77 -11.68 5.44 10.49
N HIS A 78 -11.87 6.55 11.22
CA HIS A 78 -12.31 7.82 10.62
C HIS A 78 -11.37 8.30 9.50
N GLU A 79 -10.08 8.01 9.64
CA GLU A 79 -9.01 8.31 8.70
C GLU A 79 -8.46 7.01 8.08
N ALA A 80 -9.37 6.18 7.57
CA ALA A 80 -9.08 4.81 7.17
C ALA A 80 -8.13 4.61 5.98
N ILE A 81 -7.85 5.61 5.14
CA ILE A 81 -7.13 5.39 3.87
C ILE A 81 -5.90 6.30 3.75
N ASP A 82 -4.73 5.68 3.57
CA ASP A 82 -3.52 6.35 3.11
C ASP A 82 -3.17 5.92 1.69
N PHE A 83 -2.84 6.88 0.83
CA PHE A 83 -2.26 6.61 -0.48
C PHE A 83 -0.75 6.79 -0.42
N ILE A 84 0.00 5.74 -0.73
CA ILE A 84 1.45 5.71 -0.67
C ILE A 84 2.00 5.64 -2.09
N PHE A 85 2.68 6.70 -2.50
CA PHE A 85 3.34 6.81 -3.81
C PHE A 85 4.85 6.75 -3.61
N THR A 86 5.49 5.70 -4.12
CA THR A 86 6.95 5.58 -4.09
C THR A 86 7.51 5.59 -5.50
N VAL A 87 8.57 6.35 -5.67
CA VAL A 87 9.20 6.63 -6.94
C VAL A 87 10.70 6.37 -6.81
N GLY A 88 11.23 5.53 -7.70
CA GLY A 88 12.64 5.11 -7.68
C GLY A 88 13.38 5.52 -8.95
N GLY A 89 14.60 6.03 -8.79
CA GLY A 89 15.50 6.35 -9.88
C GLY A 89 16.01 5.12 -10.66
N GLU A 90 16.57 5.37 -11.84
CA GLU A 90 17.16 4.36 -12.74
C GLU A 90 18.25 3.51 -12.08
N GLU A 91 19.07 4.08 -11.20
CA GLU A 91 20.14 3.36 -10.49
C GLU A 91 19.57 2.34 -9.49
N LEU A 92 18.48 2.70 -8.79
CA LEU A 92 17.75 1.80 -7.89
C LEU A 92 17.10 0.66 -8.67
N TYR A 93 16.51 0.95 -9.83
CA TYR A 93 15.96 -0.07 -10.71
C TYR A 93 17.03 -1.05 -11.20
N THR A 94 18.16 -0.54 -11.68
CA THR A 94 19.26 -1.37 -12.17
C THR A 94 19.82 -2.25 -11.06
N TYR A 95 19.94 -1.72 -9.83
CA TYR A 95 20.29 -2.52 -8.66
C TYR A 95 19.23 -3.61 -8.38
N MET A 96 17.95 -3.25 -8.30
CA MET A 96 16.88 -4.22 -8.07
C MET A 96 16.84 -5.32 -9.14
N GLN A 97 17.15 -5.02 -10.40
CA GLN A 97 17.24 -6.05 -11.45
C GLN A 97 18.48 -6.95 -11.30
N ILE A 98 19.63 -6.38 -10.93
CA ILE A 98 20.86 -7.16 -10.74
C ILE A 98 20.76 -8.10 -9.54
N TYR A 99 20.03 -7.72 -8.49
CA TYR A 99 19.95 -8.47 -7.23
C TYR A 99 18.58 -9.10 -6.93
N GLY A 100 17.53 -8.77 -7.70
CA GLY A 100 16.14 -9.21 -7.44
C GLY A 100 15.74 -10.49 -8.17
N GLU A 101 16.58 -11.01 -9.08
CA GLU A 101 16.41 -12.34 -9.67
C GLU A 101 17.36 -13.33 -9.01
N ASP A 102 16.77 -14.31 -8.32
CA ASP A 102 17.43 -15.46 -7.71
C ASP A 102 18.09 -16.32 -8.81
N SER A 103 19.29 -15.92 -9.24
CA SER A 103 20.14 -16.69 -10.15
C SER A 103 21.47 -16.93 -9.45
N GLY A 104 21.63 -18.14 -8.93
CA GLY A 104 22.66 -18.57 -7.99
C GLY A 104 24.10 -18.58 -8.51
N ILE A 105 24.61 -17.49 -9.08
CA ILE A 105 26.02 -17.37 -9.45
C ILE A 105 26.50 -15.97 -9.02
N LEU A 106 27.39 -15.98 -8.02
CA LEU A 106 28.16 -14.87 -7.45
C LEU A 106 28.29 -13.65 -8.38
N LYS A 107 27.71 -12.51 -7.97
CA LYS A 107 27.97 -11.20 -8.59
C LYS A 107 28.49 -10.23 -7.52
N GLU A 108 29.72 -9.76 -7.72
CA GLU A 108 30.38 -8.77 -6.86
C GLU A 108 29.66 -7.42 -6.91
N LYS A 109 29.44 -6.85 -5.72
CA LYS A 109 28.75 -5.58 -5.47
C LYS A 109 29.77 -4.41 -5.72
N PRO A 110 29.38 -3.20 -6.21
CA PRO A 110 30.31 -2.08 -6.45
C PRO A 110 30.62 -1.16 -5.23
N VAL A 111 31.88 -1.05 -4.81
CA VAL A 111 32.34 -0.40 -3.54
C VAL A 111 32.38 1.14 -3.62
N PHE A 112 31.86 1.86 -2.60
CA PHE A 112 32.03 3.32 -2.44
C PHE A 112 32.96 3.64 -1.25
N THR A 113 33.75 4.71 -1.40
CA THR A 113 35.07 4.90 -0.77
C THR A 113 35.08 5.61 0.59
N ASN A 114 33.94 5.80 1.27
CA ASN A 114 33.88 6.27 2.66
C ASN A 114 33.69 5.12 3.68
N ILE A 115 33.72 3.87 3.20
CA ILE A 115 33.80 2.64 3.98
C ILE A 115 34.91 1.80 3.36
N VAL A 116 35.92 1.40 4.13
CA VAL A 116 36.90 0.40 3.65
C VAL A 116 36.13 -0.91 3.47
N ASN A 117 35.87 -1.30 2.22
CA ASN A 117 35.04 -2.44 1.78
C ASN A 117 33.50 -2.28 1.86
N GLY A 118 32.95 -1.06 1.84
CA GLY A 118 31.49 -0.86 1.80
C GLY A 118 30.94 -0.62 0.41
N ILE A 119 30.14 -1.55 -0.09
CA ILE A 119 29.35 -1.34 -1.31
C ILE A 119 28.02 -0.71 -0.95
N GLY A 120 27.84 0.55 -1.36
CA GLY A 120 26.60 1.31 -1.24
C GLY A 120 25.95 1.58 -2.59
N LEU A 121 24.63 1.70 -2.61
CA LEU A 121 23.87 2.21 -3.75
C LEU A 121 23.50 3.66 -3.43
N PHE A 122 24.02 4.62 -4.18
CA PHE A 122 23.49 5.99 -4.13
C PHE A 122 22.42 6.10 -5.21
N SER A 123 21.15 6.05 -4.81
CA SER A 123 20.03 6.29 -5.72
C SER A 123 18.95 7.11 -5.02
N SER A 124 18.21 7.88 -5.80
CA SER A 124 17.12 8.71 -5.30
C SER A 124 15.85 7.87 -5.16
N ARG A 125 15.30 7.80 -3.95
CA ARG A 125 13.94 7.32 -3.69
C ARG A 125 13.11 8.49 -3.19
N PHE A 126 12.07 8.83 -3.95
CA PHE A 126 11.06 9.79 -3.53
C PHE A 126 9.83 9.03 -3.04
N ARG A 127 9.38 9.32 -1.82
CA ARG A 127 8.15 8.76 -1.25
C ARG A 127 7.25 9.92 -0.88
N GLN A 128 6.03 9.89 -1.38
CA GLN A 128 4.97 10.83 -1.06
C GLN A 128 3.78 10.06 -0.52
N GLU A 129 3.19 10.56 0.54
CA GLU A 129 2.03 9.98 1.16
C GLU A 129 0.90 11.00 1.24
N ILE A 130 -0.31 10.55 0.97
CA ILE A 130 -1.53 11.31 1.21
C ILE A 130 -2.29 10.51 2.26
N ASN A 131 -2.16 10.94 3.51
CA ASN A 131 -2.66 10.20 4.65
C ASN A 131 -4.04 10.71 5.11
N GLY A 132 -4.73 9.85 5.85
CA GLY A 132 -5.93 10.18 6.60
C GLY A 132 -7.12 10.56 5.72
N LYS A 133 -7.40 9.76 4.70
CA LYS A 133 -8.63 9.90 3.90
C LYS A 133 -9.75 9.08 4.51
N SER A 134 -10.85 9.78 4.78
CA SER A 134 -12.07 9.17 5.30
C SER A 134 -12.82 8.43 4.19
N LEU A 135 -13.42 7.31 4.58
CA LEU A 135 -14.43 6.65 3.77
C LEU A 135 -15.76 7.39 3.90
N THR A 136 -16.56 7.39 2.83
CA THR A 136 -17.94 7.87 2.90
C THR A 136 -18.83 6.83 3.57
N ASP A 137 -19.97 7.26 4.11
CA ASP A 137 -20.99 6.35 4.67
C ASP A 137 -21.36 5.22 3.71
N HIS A 138 -21.56 5.53 2.43
CA HIS A 138 -21.81 4.52 1.39
C HIS A 138 -20.67 3.50 1.23
N SER A 139 -19.42 3.93 1.43
CA SER A 139 -18.25 3.06 1.35
C SER A 139 -18.14 2.15 2.58
N ILE A 140 -18.52 2.67 3.76
CA ILE A 140 -18.61 1.91 5.01
C ILE A 140 -19.76 0.91 4.95
N ASP A 141 -20.93 1.30 4.46
CA ASP A 141 -22.06 0.39 4.24
C ASP A 141 -21.72 -0.71 3.24
N SER A 142 -20.98 -0.38 2.18
CA SER A 142 -20.48 -1.37 1.22
C SER A 142 -19.46 -2.32 1.84
N LEU A 143 -18.67 -1.85 2.81
CA LEU A 143 -17.75 -2.68 3.57
C LEU A 143 -18.51 -3.67 4.48
N ALA A 144 -19.56 -3.20 5.17
CA ALA A 144 -20.39 -4.00 6.07
C ALA A 144 -21.33 -4.98 5.36
N HIS A 145 -21.94 -4.57 4.26
CA HIS A 145 -23.03 -5.32 3.60
C HIS A 145 -22.68 -5.84 2.20
N GLY A 146 -21.55 -5.43 1.65
CA GLY A 146 -21.15 -5.75 0.28
C GLY A 146 -20.97 -7.24 0.04
N ILE A 147 -21.18 -7.64 -1.22
CA ILE A 147 -21.13 -9.05 -1.64
C ILE A 147 -19.81 -9.76 -1.31
N TYR A 148 -18.70 -9.01 -1.22
CA TYR A 148 -17.36 -9.55 -0.95
C TYR A 148 -16.99 -9.53 0.54
N THR A 149 -17.47 -8.55 1.30
CA THR A 149 -16.93 -8.23 2.63
C THR A 149 -17.92 -8.41 3.76
N ARG A 150 -19.20 -8.71 3.48
CA ARG A 150 -20.24 -8.93 4.49
C ARG A 150 -19.94 -10.01 5.54
N ASN A 151 -19.00 -10.91 5.25
CA ASN A 151 -18.55 -11.95 6.18
C ASN A 151 -17.32 -11.55 7.00
N LEU A 152 -16.73 -10.37 6.76
CA LEU A 152 -15.53 -9.89 7.44
C LEU A 152 -15.83 -9.16 8.76
N GLY A 153 -17.12 -9.03 9.12
CA GLY A 153 -17.56 -8.49 10.40
C GLY A 153 -17.34 -7.00 10.60
N PHE A 154 -17.27 -6.23 9.51
CA PHE A 154 -17.31 -4.78 9.58
C PHE A 154 -18.72 -4.27 9.90
N ASP A 155 -18.81 -3.26 10.75
CA ASP A 155 -20.07 -2.58 11.06
C ASP A 155 -20.36 -1.43 10.09
N ASP A 156 -21.64 -1.07 9.99
CA ASP A 156 -22.15 -0.10 9.02
C ASP A 156 -22.00 1.35 9.49
N SER A 157 -22.33 2.33 8.63
CA SER A 157 -22.11 3.74 8.93
C SER A 157 -23.03 4.31 10.03
N LYS A 158 -23.98 3.52 10.54
CA LYS A 158 -24.90 3.91 11.63
C LYS A 158 -24.35 3.56 13.01
N ASN A 159 -23.22 2.85 13.08
CA ASN A 159 -22.55 2.63 14.34
C ASN A 159 -22.20 3.98 14.99
N GLU A 160 -22.48 4.11 16.29
CA GLU A 160 -22.25 5.33 17.07
C GLU A 160 -20.82 5.88 16.93
N TYR A 161 -19.83 5.01 16.70
CA TYR A 161 -18.45 5.38 16.42
C TYR A 161 -18.32 6.44 15.32
N TYR A 162 -19.14 6.39 14.26
CA TYR A 162 -19.02 7.32 13.12
C TYR A 162 -19.72 8.67 13.32
N HIS A 163 -20.32 8.91 14.49
CA HIS A 163 -21.14 10.10 14.75
C HIS A 163 -20.55 11.03 15.83
N PHE A 164 -19.30 10.79 16.26
CA PHE A 164 -18.53 11.61 17.18
C PHE A 164 -17.20 12.05 16.56
#